data_AF-A0A9P1DK86-F1
#
_entry.id   AF-A0A9P1DK86-F1
#
_cell.length_a   1.000
_cell.length_b   1.000
_cell.length_c   1.000
_cell.angle_alpha   90.00
_cell.angle_beta   90.00
_cell.angle_gamma   90.00
#
_symmetry.space_group_name_H-M   'P 1'
#
loop_
_entity.id
_entity.type
_entity.pdbx_description
1 polymer ?
#
loop_
_entity_poly.entity_id
_entity_poly.type
_entity_poly.pdbx_seq_one_letter_code
_entity_poly.pdbx_strand_id
1 'polypeptide(L)'
;MTFDQHAAEQLAMEAAEAMQEVARRFTKGLQDLVNQAAAEAARERQRLQEESTALARERQRLEEAWQHLNVERARIEAGPVSSGHKPSLYPSPRESQEEATLTRSPVPMPQGLVPSNYIVTVGDRAYTVLPLKEPEAMSLGHELWNHVVEVPEGWEVLSSQMENFHQVMSVLGQHRWGAMVLGVRNARRGFDAYWTPLFGDGSFAAQLCEADVDWIEPAGQEAPHSGQQELRRFRMTYSGLRLVIRKAHVSMMTSVKHVASGAISTPRMAGPMQVTAVLGLQLEGFR
;
A
#
# COMPACT_ATOMS: atom_id res chain seq x y z
N MET A 1 -76.50 32.16 2.53
CA MET A 1 -75.12 32.46 2.96
C MET A 1 -74.67 31.66 4.18
N THR A 2 -75.55 31.22 5.09
CA THR A 2 -75.15 30.40 6.26
C THR A 2 -74.92 28.92 5.96
N PHE A 3 -75.59 28.35 4.94
CA PHE A 3 -75.42 26.95 4.55
C PHE A 3 -74.03 26.61 3.99
N ASP A 4 -73.38 27.55 3.28
CA ASP A 4 -72.04 27.34 2.71
C ASP A 4 -70.95 27.27 3.79
N GLN A 5 -71.17 27.90 4.95
CA GLN A 5 -70.22 27.90 6.05
C GLN A 5 -70.13 26.55 6.77
N HIS A 6 -71.27 25.88 7.00
CA HIS A 6 -71.28 24.56 7.64
C HIS A 6 -70.64 23.47 6.77
N ALA A 7 -70.82 23.54 5.44
CA ALA A 7 -70.16 22.60 4.54
C ALA A 7 -68.63 22.77 4.54
N ALA A 8 -68.15 24.01 4.59
CA ALA A 8 -66.72 24.30 4.69
C ALA A 8 -66.12 23.81 6.02
N GLU A 9 -66.83 23.99 7.14
CA GLU A 9 -66.40 23.50 8.47
C GLU A 9 -66.34 21.97 8.53
N GLN A 10 -67.32 21.28 7.95
CA GLN A 10 -67.31 19.81 7.86
C GLN A 10 -66.13 19.29 7.03
N LEU A 11 -65.88 19.87 5.85
CA LEU A 11 -64.74 19.49 5.02
C LEU A 11 -63.40 19.74 5.71
N ALA A 12 -63.28 20.84 6.47
CA ALA A 12 -62.07 21.13 7.23
C ALA A 12 -61.83 20.11 8.35
N MET A 13 -62.90 19.67 9.03
CA MET A 13 -62.82 18.65 10.09
C MET A 13 -62.44 17.28 9.52
N GLU A 14 -63.05 16.86 8.41
CA GLU A 14 -62.71 15.60 7.73
C GLU A 14 -61.26 15.61 7.22
N ALA A 15 -60.81 16.72 6.64
CA ALA A 15 -59.42 16.87 6.20
C ALA A 15 -58.45 16.81 7.39
N ALA A 16 -58.78 17.43 8.52
CA ALA A 16 -57.97 17.38 9.73
C ALA A 16 -57.87 15.95 10.31
N GLU A 17 -58.98 15.21 10.35
CA GLU A 17 -59.02 13.81 10.80
C GLU A 17 -58.18 12.91 9.87
N ALA A 18 -58.32 13.08 8.55
CA ALA A 18 -57.52 12.36 7.57
C ALA A 18 -56.01 12.64 7.73
N MET A 19 -55.63 13.91 7.94
CA MET A 19 -54.23 14.27 8.20
C MET A 19 -53.71 13.67 9.51
N GLN A 20 -54.51 13.66 10.58
CA GLN A 20 -54.14 13.03 11.85
C GLN A 20 -53.91 11.52 11.70
N GLU A 21 -54.78 10.83 10.96
CA GLU A 21 -54.62 9.39 10.71
C GLU A 21 -53.38 9.10 9.85
N VAL A 22 -53.09 9.92 8.84
CA VAL A 22 -51.86 9.81 8.05
C VAL A 22 -50.62 10.02 8.92
N ALA A 23 -50.62 11.07 9.75
CA ALA A 23 -49.52 11.34 10.67
C ALA A 23 -49.30 10.17 11.64
N ARG A 24 -50.39 9.61 12.21
CA ARG A 24 -50.33 8.46 13.11
C ARG A 24 -49.74 7.22 12.43
N ARG A 25 -50.16 6.92 11.20
CA ARG A 25 -49.60 5.79 10.42
C ARG A 25 -48.14 6.01 10.08
N PHE A 26 -47.75 7.23 9.74
CA PHE A 26 -46.37 7.59 9.46
C PHE A 26 -45.48 7.43 10.70
N THR A 27 -45.89 7.97 11.85
CA THR A 27 -45.15 7.81 13.12
C THR A 27 -45.03 6.34 13.52
N LYS A 28 -46.11 5.55 13.35
CA LYS A 28 -46.06 4.11 13.61
C LYS A 28 -45.06 3.41 12.68
N GLY A 29 -45.08 3.71 11.38
CA GLY A 29 -44.14 3.14 10.41
C GLY A 29 -42.68 3.46 10.73
N LEU A 30 -42.39 4.70 11.15
CA LEU A 30 -41.06 5.07 11.62
C LEU A 30 -40.64 4.31 12.88
N GLN A 31 -41.55 4.17 13.84
CA GLN A 31 -41.28 3.41 15.06
C GLN A 31 -40.99 1.93 14.78
N ASP A 32 -41.76 1.32 13.88
CA ASP A 32 -41.57 -0.07 13.46
C ASP A 32 -40.21 -0.25 12.75
N LEU A 33 -39.81 0.69 11.89
CA LEU A 33 -38.50 0.68 11.23
C LEU A 33 -37.35 0.78 12.23
N VAL A 34 -37.45 1.69 13.22
CA VAL A 34 -36.43 1.84 14.27
C VAL A 34 -36.33 0.57 15.12
N ASN A 35 -37.45 -0.05 15.47
CA ASN A 35 -37.47 -1.29 16.22
C ASN A 35 -36.85 -2.45 15.43
N GLN A 36 -37.11 -2.53 14.12
CA GLN A 36 -36.50 -3.54 13.25
C GLN A 36 -34.98 -3.36 13.14
N ALA A 37 -34.52 -2.12 12.91
CA ALA A 37 -33.10 -1.81 12.84
C ALA A 37 -32.38 -2.14 14.17
N ALA A 38 -33.02 -1.85 15.30
CA ALA A 38 -32.49 -2.19 16.62
C ALA A 38 -32.37 -3.72 16.83
N ALA A 39 -33.37 -4.49 16.38
CA ALA A 39 -33.35 -5.95 16.44
C ALA A 39 -32.27 -6.57 15.53
N GLU A 40 -32.07 -6.03 14.33
CA GLU A 40 -31.00 -6.43 13.42
C GLU A 40 -29.61 -6.13 14.01
N ALA A 41 -29.41 -4.93 14.54
CA ALA A 41 -28.17 -4.56 15.20
C ALA A 41 -27.87 -5.45 16.43
N ALA A 42 -28.89 -5.84 17.20
CA ALA A 42 -28.72 -6.74 18.34
C ALA A 42 -28.28 -8.15 17.90
N ARG A 43 -28.89 -8.70 16.83
CA ARG A 43 -28.49 -9.98 16.25
C ARG A 43 -27.05 -9.97 15.75
N GLU A 44 -26.65 -8.90 15.08
CA GLU A 44 -25.29 -8.79 14.56
C GLU A 44 -24.25 -8.67 15.68
N ARG A 45 -24.55 -7.90 16.73
CA ARG A 45 -23.68 -7.85 17.93
C ARG A 45 -23.53 -9.21 18.59
N GLN A 46 -24.62 -9.97 18.69
CA GLN A 46 -24.56 -11.33 19.24
C GLN A 46 -23.69 -12.24 18.38
N ARG A 47 -23.86 -12.22 17.05
CA ARG A 47 -23.04 -12.99 16.09
C ARG A 47 -21.54 -12.69 16.26
N LEU A 48 -21.18 -11.41 16.31
CA LEU A 48 -19.79 -10.97 16.50
C LEU A 48 -19.24 -11.36 17.87
N GLN A 49 -20.07 -11.34 18.91
CA GLN A 49 -19.66 -11.78 20.25
C GLN A 49 -19.37 -13.29 20.26
N GLU A 50 -20.24 -14.11 19.64
CA GLU A 50 -20.03 -15.55 19.51
C GLU A 50 -18.74 -15.85 18.73
N GLU A 51 -18.53 -15.19 17.58
CA GLU A 51 -17.32 -15.33 16.77
C GLU A 51 -16.05 -14.93 17.53
N SER A 52 -16.09 -13.81 18.26
CA SER A 52 -14.98 -13.37 19.11
C SER A 52 -14.64 -14.40 20.19
N THR A 53 -15.65 -14.98 20.85
CA THR A 53 -15.41 -16.02 21.85
C THR A 53 -14.86 -17.31 21.24
N ALA A 54 -15.28 -17.67 20.03
CA ALA A 54 -14.74 -18.82 19.31
C ALA A 54 -13.26 -18.63 18.94
N LEU A 55 -12.91 -17.46 18.40
CA LEU A 55 -11.52 -17.11 18.08
C LEU A 55 -10.64 -17.07 19.33
N ALA A 56 -11.15 -16.57 20.46
CA ALA A 56 -10.41 -16.57 21.72
C ALA A 56 -10.06 -17.99 22.19
N ARG A 57 -11.00 -18.94 22.06
CA ARG A 57 -10.75 -20.36 22.39
C ARG A 57 -9.73 -20.98 21.45
N GLU A 58 -9.82 -20.72 20.16
CA GLU A 58 -8.87 -21.27 19.19
C GLU A 58 -7.46 -20.71 19.42
N ARG A 59 -7.35 -19.42 19.73
CA ARG A 59 -6.07 -18.80 20.12
C ARG A 59 -5.47 -19.47 21.36
N GLN A 60 -6.29 -19.73 22.38
CA GLN A 60 -5.83 -20.43 23.59
C GLN A 60 -5.34 -21.85 23.26
N ARG A 61 -6.08 -22.59 22.43
CA ARG A 61 -5.69 -23.93 21.99
C ARG A 61 -4.35 -23.93 21.25
N LEU A 62 -4.14 -22.98 20.34
CA LEU A 62 -2.89 -22.85 19.59
C LEU A 62 -1.72 -22.49 20.50
N GLU A 63 -1.93 -21.63 21.49
CA GLU A 63 -0.92 -21.29 22.50
C GLU A 63 -0.50 -22.52 23.32
N GLU A 64 -1.47 -23.30 23.80
CA GLU A 64 -1.20 -24.55 24.54
C GLU A 64 -0.42 -25.56 23.68
N ALA A 65 -0.80 -25.72 22.41
CA ALA A 65 -0.10 -26.58 21.46
C ALA A 65 1.34 -26.11 21.19
N TRP A 66 1.54 -24.79 21.05
CA TRP A 66 2.86 -24.20 20.86
C TRP A 66 3.77 -24.40 22.09
N GLN A 67 3.22 -24.22 23.29
CA GLN A 67 3.94 -24.48 24.54
C GLN A 67 4.35 -25.96 24.64
N HIS A 68 3.47 -26.89 24.29
CA HIS A 68 3.78 -28.32 24.26
C HIS A 68 4.96 -28.62 23.30
N LEU A 69 4.90 -28.11 22.06
CA LEU A 69 5.96 -28.30 21.08
C LEU A 69 7.30 -27.72 21.54
N ASN A 70 7.30 -26.57 22.22
CA ASN A 70 8.52 -25.99 22.77
C ASN A 70 9.14 -26.86 23.87
N VAL A 71 8.33 -27.46 24.73
CA VAL A 71 8.81 -28.40 25.75
C VAL A 71 9.41 -29.64 25.10
N GLU A 72 8.76 -30.20 24.07
CA GLU A 72 9.30 -31.34 23.32
C GLU A 72 10.61 -30.99 22.61
N ARG A 73 10.68 -29.81 21.99
CA ARG A 73 11.90 -29.31 21.37
C ARG A 73 13.04 -29.20 22.39
N ALA A 74 12.80 -28.57 23.54
CA ALA A 74 13.80 -28.44 24.60
C ALA A 74 14.27 -29.81 25.12
N ARG A 75 13.36 -30.80 25.19
CA ARG A 75 13.69 -32.18 25.57
C ARG A 75 14.61 -32.85 24.55
N ILE A 76 14.39 -32.64 23.26
CA ILE A 76 15.24 -33.17 22.18
C ILE A 76 16.61 -32.48 22.21
N GLU A 77 16.64 -31.16 22.39
CA GLU A 77 17.87 -30.36 22.46
C GLU A 77 18.74 -30.71 23.68
N ALA A 78 18.15 -31.07 24.81
CA ALA A 78 18.88 -31.55 25.99
C ALA A 78 19.60 -32.90 25.76
N GLY A 79 19.29 -33.59 24.66
CA GLY A 79 19.85 -34.89 24.29
C GLY A 79 19.39 -36.03 25.22
N PRO A 80 19.49 -37.29 24.78
CA PRO A 80 19.39 -38.41 25.71
C PRO A 80 20.56 -38.29 26.69
N VAL A 81 20.26 -38.18 27.98
CA VAL A 81 21.25 -38.27 29.05
C VAL A 81 21.95 -39.62 28.90
N SER A 82 23.11 -39.62 28.25
CA SER A 82 23.93 -40.80 28.00
C SER A 82 24.54 -41.24 29.32
N SER A 83 23.72 -41.85 30.19
CA SER A 83 24.16 -42.56 31.39
C SER A 83 24.78 -43.89 31.00
N GLY A 84 25.99 -43.82 30.46
CA GLY A 84 26.84 -45.00 30.30
C GLY A 84 27.43 -45.14 28.91
N HIS A 85 28.55 -44.44 28.68
CA HIS A 85 29.55 -45.03 27.80
C HIS A 85 30.96 -44.92 28.37
N LYS A 86 31.57 -46.12 28.38
CA LYS A 86 32.89 -46.51 28.85
C LYS A 86 34.00 -45.63 28.26
N PRO A 87 35.13 -45.45 28.96
CA PRO A 87 36.31 -44.81 28.40
C PRO A 87 36.81 -45.63 27.19
N SER A 88 36.49 -45.15 25.99
CA SER A 88 36.98 -45.70 24.74
C SER A 88 38.40 -45.19 24.49
N LEU A 89 39.37 -46.04 24.80
CA LEU A 89 40.78 -45.91 24.44
C LEU A 89 40.98 -46.21 22.94
N TYR A 90 40.41 -45.39 22.05
CA TYR A 90 40.85 -45.33 20.65
C TYR A 90 40.70 -43.90 20.12
N PRO A 91 41.76 -43.33 19.51
CA PRO A 91 41.67 -42.07 18.81
C PRO A 91 40.93 -42.30 17.50
N SER A 92 39.72 -41.75 17.37
CA SER A 92 38.95 -41.74 16.13
C SER A 92 39.11 -40.39 15.41
N PRO A 93 39.10 -40.39 14.07
CA PRO A 93 39.63 -39.32 13.25
C PRO A 93 38.73 -38.09 13.25
N ARG A 94 39.37 -36.93 13.12
CA ARG A 94 38.76 -35.68 12.62
C ARG A 94 38.05 -35.94 11.29
N GLU A 95 36.75 -36.16 11.31
CA GLU A 95 35.90 -35.89 10.15
C GLU A 95 34.95 -34.77 10.52
N SER A 96 35.41 -33.59 10.15
CA SER A 96 34.71 -32.32 10.06
C SER A 96 33.44 -32.49 9.22
N GLN A 97 32.29 -32.64 9.86
CA GLN A 97 31.02 -32.31 9.22
C GLN A 97 30.74 -30.84 9.49
N GLU A 98 31.43 -30.02 8.70
CA GLU A 98 31.07 -28.65 8.40
C GLU A 98 29.69 -28.66 7.72
N GLU A 99 28.62 -28.68 8.52
CA GLU A 99 27.31 -28.21 8.06
C GLU A 99 27.39 -26.67 8.00
N ALA A 100 28.23 -26.20 7.08
CA ALA A 100 28.28 -24.82 6.66
C ALA A 100 26.91 -24.54 6.03
N THR A 101 26.04 -23.95 6.84
CA THR A 101 25.00 -23.05 6.37
C THR A 101 25.70 -22.02 5.50
N LEU A 102 25.80 -22.34 4.20
CA LEU A 102 26.15 -21.44 3.12
C LEU A 102 25.09 -20.34 3.14
N THR A 103 25.27 -19.37 4.05
CA THR A 103 24.89 -17.98 3.88
C THR A 103 25.60 -17.54 2.61
N ARG A 104 25.00 -17.92 1.48
CA ARG A 104 25.47 -17.63 0.15
C ARG A 104 25.43 -16.11 0.07
N SER A 105 26.57 -15.50 0.38
CA SER A 105 26.73 -14.05 0.38
C SER A 105 26.14 -13.55 -0.92
N PRO A 106 25.12 -12.67 -0.89
CA PRO A 106 24.37 -12.29 -2.06
C PRO A 106 25.35 -11.87 -3.14
N VAL A 107 25.36 -12.61 -4.25
CA VAL A 107 26.31 -12.39 -5.35
C VAL A 107 26.21 -10.91 -5.72
N PRO A 108 27.28 -10.12 -5.56
CA PRO A 108 27.24 -8.71 -5.89
C PRO A 108 26.88 -8.61 -7.37
N MET A 109 25.67 -8.12 -7.65
CA MET A 109 25.22 -8.00 -9.02
C MET A 109 26.11 -7.02 -9.78
N PRO A 110 26.37 -7.25 -11.09
CA PRO A 110 27.02 -6.25 -11.94
C PRO A 110 26.30 -4.92 -11.78
N GLN A 111 27.04 -3.91 -11.33
CA GLN A 111 26.50 -2.60 -10.97
C GLN A 111 25.67 -2.03 -12.13
N GLY A 112 24.39 -1.71 -11.86
CA GLY A 112 23.54 -0.94 -12.79
C GLY A 112 22.60 -1.73 -13.70
N LEU A 113 22.69 -3.06 -13.79
CA LEU A 113 21.79 -3.84 -14.66
C LEU A 113 20.71 -4.57 -13.86
N VAL A 114 19.44 -4.24 -14.14
CA VAL A 114 18.26 -4.98 -13.65
C VAL A 114 17.97 -6.12 -14.63
N PRO A 115 17.94 -7.39 -14.20
CA PRO A 115 17.65 -8.50 -15.10
C PRO A 115 16.20 -8.45 -15.59
N SER A 116 15.96 -8.91 -16.83
CA SER A 116 14.66 -8.73 -17.50
C SER A 116 13.50 -9.45 -16.83
N ASN A 117 13.72 -10.57 -16.13
CA ASN A 117 12.68 -11.31 -15.38
C ASN A 117 12.18 -10.55 -14.14
N TYR A 118 12.83 -9.45 -13.75
CA TYR A 118 12.40 -8.58 -12.65
C TYR A 118 11.65 -7.34 -13.14
N ILE A 119 11.50 -7.17 -14.46
CA ILE A 119 10.97 -5.94 -15.06
C ILE A 119 9.52 -6.18 -15.52
N VAL A 120 8.63 -5.27 -15.11
CA VAL A 120 7.27 -5.15 -15.68
C VAL A 120 7.23 -3.90 -16.56
N THR A 121 6.62 -4.03 -17.73
CA THR A 121 6.46 -2.92 -18.67
C THR A 121 5.01 -2.43 -18.66
N VAL A 122 4.83 -1.11 -18.54
CA VAL A 122 3.51 -0.47 -18.61
C VAL A 122 3.64 0.71 -19.58
N GLY A 123 3.01 0.59 -20.74
CA GLY A 123 3.26 1.51 -21.85
C GLY A 123 4.69 1.38 -22.38
N ASP A 124 5.41 2.50 -22.45
CA ASP A 124 6.79 2.62 -22.92
C ASP A 124 7.83 2.59 -21.80
N ARG A 125 7.40 2.40 -20.55
CA ARG A 125 8.24 2.47 -19.35
C ARG A 125 8.45 1.11 -18.71
N ALA A 126 9.64 0.94 -18.15
CA ALA A 126 10.06 -0.25 -17.41
C ALA A 126 10.07 0.03 -15.91
N TYR A 127 9.51 -0.89 -15.13
CA TYR A 127 9.33 -0.80 -13.69
C TYR A 127 9.87 -2.05 -13.01
N THR A 128 10.37 -1.91 -11.79
CA THR A 128 10.74 -3.03 -10.92
C THR A 128 10.64 -2.58 -9.46
N VAL A 129 11.04 -3.45 -8.53
CA VAL A 129 11.01 -3.17 -7.10
C VAL A 129 12.35 -3.44 -6.45
N LEU A 130 12.63 -2.77 -5.32
CA LEU A 130 13.83 -2.97 -4.51
C LEU A 130 13.50 -3.44 -3.09
N PRO A 131 14.27 -4.37 -2.52
CA PRO A 131 15.29 -5.18 -3.22
C PRO A 131 14.65 -6.01 -4.34
N LEU A 132 15.44 -6.42 -5.33
CA LEU A 132 14.90 -7.08 -6.53
C LEU A 132 14.16 -8.38 -6.19
N LYS A 133 12.96 -8.52 -6.76
CA LYS A 133 12.15 -9.73 -6.66
C LYS A 133 11.33 -9.92 -7.95
N GLU A 134 11.10 -11.17 -8.34
CA GLU A 134 10.25 -11.47 -9.49
C GLU A 134 8.80 -11.04 -9.21
N PRO A 135 8.04 -10.59 -10.24
CA PRO A 135 6.68 -10.10 -10.07
C PRO A 135 5.75 -11.10 -9.36
N GLU A 136 5.90 -12.39 -9.66
CA GLU A 136 5.03 -13.46 -9.13
C GLU A 136 5.56 -14.13 -7.85
N ALA A 137 6.61 -13.59 -7.23
CA ALA A 137 7.19 -14.21 -6.05
C ALA A 137 6.20 -14.26 -4.87
N MET A 138 5.99 -15.45 -4.31
CA MET A 138 5.09 -15.67 -3.16
C MET A 138 5.78 -15.54 -1.81
N SER A 139 7.11 -15.68 -1.76
CA SER A 139 7.85 -15.63 -0.50
C SER A 139 7.88 -14.21 0.05
N LEU A 140 7.27 -13.98 1.21
CA LEU A 140 7.44 -12.75 1.96
C LEU A 140 8.91 -12.60 2.34
N GLY A 141 9.56 -11.55 1.81
CA GLY A 141 10.97 -11.28 2.07
C GLY A 141 11.21 -10.75 3.48
N HIS A 142 11.01 -11.57 4.52
CA HIS A 142 11.28 -11.20 5.91
C HIS A 142 12.77 -10.88 6.17
N GLU A 143 13.65 -11.32 5.27
CA GLU A 143 15.10 -11.17 5.33
C GLU A 143 15.62 -9.73 5.15
N LEU A 144 14.73 -8.75 5.00
CA LEU A 144 15.08 -7.42 4.49
C LEU A 144 14.82 -6.28 5.48
N TRP A 145 14.48 -6.62 6.73
CA TRP A 145 14.40 -5.64 7.80
C TRP A 145 15.77 -4.95 7.99
N ASN A 146 15.78 -3.62 8.06
CA ASN A 146 16.97 -2.78 8.15
C ASN A 146 17.97 -2.92 6.99
N HIS A 147 17.57 -3.50 5.86
CA HIS A 147 18.44 -3.60 4.70
C HIS A 147 18.51 -2.26 3.95
N VAL A 148 19.72 -1.85 3.58
CA VAL A 148 19.92 -0.70 2.69
C VAL A 148 19.92 -1.15 1.24
N VAL A 149 19.02 -0.61 0.44
CA VAL A 149 18.97 -0.81 -1.02
C VAL A 149 19.54 0.40 -1.73
N GLU A 150 20.10 0.17 -2.90
CA GLU A 150 20.61 1.23 -3.78
C GLU A 150 19.86 1.20 -5.11
N VAL A 151 19.41 2.37 -5.56
CA VAL A 151 18.76 2.55 -6.85
C VAL A 151 19.81 2.45 -7.96
N PRO A 152 19.68 1.49 -8.89
CA PRO A 152 20.64 1.32 -9.99
C PRO A 152 20.75 2.57 -10.87
N GLU A 153 21.89 2.74 -11.53
CA GLU A 153 22.08 3.85 -12.47
C GLU A 153 21.07 3.79 -13.62
N GLY A 154 20.53 4.95 -14.01
CA GLY A 154 19.47 5.04 -15.03
C GLY A 154 18.08 4.63 -14.53
N TRP A 155 17.93 4.39 -13.23
CA TRP A 155 16.64 4.20 -12.56
C TRP A 155 16.38 5.32 -11.55
N GLU A 156 15.12 5.55 -11.26
CA GLU A 156 14.65 6.51 -10.28
C GLU A 156 13.49 5.92 -9.46
N VAL A 157 13.30 6.42 -8.25
CA VAL A 157 12.16 6.03 -7.42
C VAL A 157 10.86 6.49 -8.07
N LEU A 158 9.86 5.61 -8.11
CA LEU A 158 8.56 5.94 -8.66
C LEU A 158 7.89 7.04 -7.84
N SER A 159 7.49 8.14 -8.49
CA SER A 159 6.79 9.26 -7.84
C SER A 159 5.28 9.19 -8.07
N SER A 160 4.47 9.45 -7.04
CA SER A 160 3.01 9.56 -7.14
C SER A 160 2.55 10.78 -7.93
N GLN A 161 3.45 11.73 -8.21
CA GLN A 161 3.18 12.90 -9.05
C GLN A 161 3.34 12.63 -10.56
N MET A 162 3.71 11.41 -10.96
CA MET A 162 3.88 11.12 -12.38
C MET A 162 2.54 11.03 -13.12
N GLU A 163 2.55 11.37 -14.40
CA GLU A 163 1.45 11.07 -15.31
C GLU A 163 1.16 9.56 -15.33
N ASN A 164 -0.12 9.19 -15.39
CA ASN A 164 -0.58 7.81 -15.39
C ASN A 164 -0.21 6.98 -14.15
N PHE A 165 0.11 7.63 -13.02
CA PHE A 165 0.47 6.93 -11.78
C PHE A 165 -0.55 5.86 -11.37
N HIS A 166 -1.85 6.18 -11.38
CA HIS A 166 -2.90 5.24 -11.02
C HIS A 166 -2.97 4.02 -11.94
N GLN A 167 -2.78 4.22 -13.25
CA GLN A 167 -2.73 3.11 -14.22
C GLN A 167 -1.52 2.21 -13.95
N VAL A 168 -0.35 2.81 -13.73
CA VAL A 168 0.89 2.08 -13.41
C VAL A 168 0.72 1.27 -12.14
N MET A 169 0.25 1.90 -11.06
CA MET A 169 0.03 1.22 -9.78
C MET A 169 -1.03 0.13 -9.88
N SER A 170 -2.09 0.33 -10.68
CA SER A 170 -3.09 -0.71 -10.94
C SER A 170 -2.50 -1.95 -11.62
N VAL A 171 -1.42 -1.83 -12.40
CA VAL A 171 -0.74 -2.99 -13.00
C VAL A 171 0.28 -3.56 -12.02
N LEU A 172 1.15 -2.72 -11.47
CA LEU A 172 2.21 -3.16 -10.55
C LEU A 172 1.65 -3.80 -9.28
N GLY A 173 0.56 -3.28 -8.74
CA GLY A 173 -0.09 -3.80 -7.54
C GLY A 173 -0.84 -5.11 -7.73
N GLN A 174 -1.00 -5.62 -8.97
CA GLN A 174 -1.55 -6.96 -9.24
C GLN A 174 -0.49 -8.05 -9.15
N HIS A 175 0.78 -7.67 -9.11
CA HIS A 175 1.90 -8.57 -8.89
C HIS A 175 2.21 -8.66 -7.39
N ARG A 176 2.74 -9.81 -6.96
CA ARG A 176 2.99 -10.13 -5.54
C ARG A 176 4.30 -9.58 -5.03
N TRP A 177 5.34 -9.55 -5.87
CA TRP A 177 6.67 -9.02 -5.58
C TRP A 177 7.35 -9.58 -4.31
N GLY A 178 6.85 -10.68 -3.74
CA GLY A 178 7.29 -11.18 -2.44
C GLY A 178 7.20 -10.15 -1.31
N ALA A 179 6.19 -9.27 -1.34
CA ALA A 179 6.00 -8.17 -0.41
C ALA A 179 4.52 -7.87 -0.18
N MET A 180 4.14 -7.46 1.03
CA MET A 180 2.76 -7.06 1.34
C MET A 180 2.43 -5.67 0.82
N VAL A 181 3.43 -4.78 0.78
CA VAL A 181 3.26 -3.39 0.37
C VAL A 181 4.35 -2.91 -0.58
N LEU A 182 3.97 -2.01 -1.47
CA LEU A 182 4.83 -1.28 -2.38
C LEU A 182 4.97 0.18 -1.91
N GLY A 183 6.21 0.61 -1.69
CA GLY A 183 6.53 1.99 -1.34
C GLY A 183 6.81 2.82 -2.58
N VAL A 184 6.18 4.00 -2.66
CA VAL A 184 6.38 4.99 -3.73
C VAL A 184 6.63 6.35 -3.13
N ARG A 185 7.38 7.21 -3.83
CA ARG A 185 7.68 8.55 -3.36
C ARG A 185 6.47 9.46 -3.53
N ASN A 186 6.11 10.20 -2.49
CA ASN A 186 4.96 11.10 -2.51
C ASN A 186 5.35 12.56 -2.79
N ALA A 187 4.33 13.42 -2.93
CA ALA A 187 4.50 14.85 -3.21
C ALA A 187 5.31 15.63 -2.17
N ARG A 188 5.33 15.15 -0.91
CA ARG A 188 6.06 15.74 0.21
C ARG A 188 7.48 15.21 0.34
N ARG A 189 7.96 14.45 -0.66
CA ARG A 189 9.24 13.73 -0.67
C ARG A 189 9.33 12.61 0.38
N GLY A 190 8.24 12.28 1.06
CA GLY A 190 8.09 11.08 1.88
C GLY A 190 7.68 9.89 1.02
N PHE A 191 7.11 8.87 1.66
CA PHE A 191 6.67 7.66 0.98
C PHE A 191 5.24 7.30 1.32
N ASP A 192 4.51 6.80 0.34
CA ASP A 192 3.20 6.19 0.52
C ASP A 192 3.34 4.69 0.27
N ALA A 193 2.55 3.88 0.99
CA ALA A 193 2.53 2.43 0.86
C ALA A 193 1.22 1.97 0.20
N TYR A 194 1.33 1.01 -0.73
CA TYR A 194 0.19 0.44 -1.47
C TYR A 194 0.17 -1.06 -1.30
N TRP A 195 -1.02 -1.64 -1.11
CA TRP A 195 -1.16 -3.09 -0.91
C TRP A 195 -0.85 -3.89 -2.18
N THR A 196 -0.28 -5.08 -2.00
CA THR A 196 -0.17 -6.12 -3.03
C THR A 196 -1.18 -7.26 -2.75
N PRO A 197 -1.31 -8.24 -3.65
CA PRO A 197 -2.21 -9.38 -3.44
C PRO A 197 -1.72 -10.36 -2.37
N LEU A 198 -0.53 -10.17 -1.78
CA LEU A 198 -0.09 -10.99 -0.65
C LEU A 198 -0.80 -10.62 0.66
N PHE A 199 -1.51 -9.49 0.70
CA PHE A 199 -2.34 -9.11 1.83
C PHE A 199 -3.80 -9.54 1.62
N GLY A 200 -4.34 -10.29 2.59
CA GLY A 200 -5.74 -10.75 2.55
C GLY A 200 -6.02 -11.72 1.40
N ASP A 201 -7.14 -11.51 0.71
CA ASP A 201 -7.55 -12.23 -0.50
C ASP A 201 -7.13 -11.52 -1.80
N GLY A 202 -6.37 -10.42 -1.68
CA GLY A 202 -5.92 -9.58 -2.78
C GLY A 202 -6.95 -8.54 -3.27
N SER A 203 -8.12 -8.41 -2.65
CA SER A 203 -9.14 -7.43 -3.05
C SER A 203 -8.67 -5.97 -2.92
N PHE A 204 -7.64 -5.73 -2.11
CA PHE A 204 -7.05 -4.41 -1.85
C PHE A 204 -5.83 -4.10 -2.72
N ALA A 205 -5.47 -4.97 -3.66
CA ALA A 205 -4.34 -4.77 -4.56
C ALA A 205 -4.35 -3.37 -5.20
N ALA A 206 -3.19 -2.70 -5.17
CA ALA A 206 -2.96 -1.34 -5.65
C ALA A 206 -3.71 -0.22 -4.90
N GLN A 207 -4.43 -0.52 -3.81
CA GLN A 207 -5.03 0.52 -2.97
C GLN A 207 -4.00 1.11 -2.02
N LEU A 208 -4.16 2.39 -1.70
CA LEU A 208 -3.35 3.07 -0.71
C LEU A 208 -3.57 2.40 0.66
N CYS A 209 -2.50 1.85 1.22
CA CYS A 209 -2.47 1.30 2.57
C CYS A 209 -2.32 2.43 3.58
N GLU A 210 -1.26 3.21 3.43
CA GLU A 210 -0.87 4.25 4.39
C GLU A 210 -0.08 5.35 3.66
N ALA A 211 -0.31 6.59 4.07
CA ALA A 211 0.40 7.75 3.54
C ALA A 211 1.49 8.20 4.53
N ASP A 212 2.58 8.77 4.00
CA ASP A 212 3.73 9.24 4.79
C ASP A 212 4.35 8.19 5.72
N VAL A 213 4.53 6.97 5.23
CA VAL A 213 5.16 5.91 6.02
C VAL A 213 6.60 6.26 6.36
N ASP A 214 7.02 5.93 7.58
CA ASP A 214 8.39 6.06 8.08
C ASP A 214 9.22 4.78 7.84
N TRP A 215 8.69 3.85 7.05
CA TRP A 215 9.30 2.54 6.76
C TRP A 215 10.46 2.60 5.77
N ILE A 216 10.68 3.77 5.16
CA ILE A 216 11.71 4.04 4.16
C ILE A 216 12.49 5.26 4.60
N GLU A 217 13.74 5.05 4.98
CA GLU A 217 14.65 6.12 5.36
C GLU A 217 15.72 6.29 4.28
N PRO A 218 16.06 7.51 3.85
CA PRO A 218 17.27 7.72 3.07
C PRO A 218 18.52 7.29 3.86
N ALA A 219 19.37 6.48 3.24
CA ALA A 219 20.55 5.88 3.86
C ALA A 219 21.84 6.44 3.24
N GLY A 220 22.29 7.60 3.70
CA GLY A 220 23.54 8.22 3.27
C GLY A 220 23.79 9.52 4.01
N GLN A 221 25.06 9.89 4.17
CA GLN A 221 25.39 11.24 4.61
C GLN A 221 25.07 12.19 3.46
N GLU A 222 24.18 13.15 3.69
CA GLU A 222 24.06 14.31 2.80
C GLU A 222 25.44 14.96 2.74
N ALA A 223 26.15 14.77 1.63
CA ALA A 223 27.42 15.45 1.44
C ALA A 223 27.10 16.96 1.45
N PRO A 224 27.61 17.74 2.41
CA PRO A 224 27.05 19.05 2.74
C PRO A 224 27.17 20.09 1.61
N HIS A 225 27.91 19.80 0.52
CA HIS A 225 28.29 20.80 -0.48
C HIS A 225 28.11 20.37 -1.96
N SER A 226 27.55 19.20 -2.25
CA SER A 226 27.25 18.80 -3.64
C SER A 226 25.76 18.96 -3.92
N GLY A 227 25.41 19.98 -4.70
CA GLY A 227 24.02 20.33 -5.01
C GLY A 227 23.17 19.12 -5.43
N GLN A 228 22.00 18.99 -4.82
CA GLN A 228 20.86 18.16 -5.23
C GLN A 228 21.18 16.78 -5.84
N GLN A 229 22.21 16.07 -5.35
CA GLN A 229 22.36 14.67 -5.74
C GLN A 229 21.23 13.90 -5.03
N GLU A 230 20.27 13.40 -5.82
CA GLU A 230 19.17 12.62 -5.26
C GLU A 230 19.73 11.43 -4.47
N LEU A 231 19.20 11.26 -3.26
CA LEU A 231 19.53 10.14 -2.38
C LEU A 231 19.17 8.84 -3.13
N ARG A 232 20.18 8.04 -3.50
CA ARG A 232 20.00 6.76 -4.20
C ARG A 232 19.93 5.56 -3.27
N ARG A 233 20.22 5.75 -1.98
CA ARG A 233 20.28 4.67 -1.00
C ARG A 233 19.16 4.84 0.00
N PHE A 234 18.46 3.75 0.29
CA PHE A 234 17.30 3.73 1.17
C PHE A 234 17.38 2.54 2.12
N ARG A 235 17.22 2.76 3.42
CA ARG A 235 17.03 1.73 4.43
C ARG A 235 15.56 1.41 4.56
N MET A 236 15.21 0.14 4.45
CA MET A 236 13.85 -0.37 4.66
C MET A 236 13.72 -0.84 6.10
N THR A 237 12.78 -0.31 6.88
CA THR A 237 12.56 -0.68 8.29
C THR A 237 11.30 -1.55 8.49
N TYR A 238 10.65 -1.98 7.41
CA TYR A 238 9.47 -2.87 7.44
C TYR A 238 9.69 -4.17 6.65
N SER A 239 9.45 -5.32 7.31
CA SER A 239 9.58 -6.65 6.70
C SER A 239 8.35 -6.99 5.86
N GLY A 240 8.45 -6.77 4.55
CA GLY A 240 7.33 -6.94 3.61
C GLY A 240 7.07 -5.72 2.73
N LEU A 241 7.95 -4.73 2.78
CA LEU A 241 7.95 -3.57 1.91
C LEU A 241 8.92 -3.77 0.74
N ARG A 242 8.53 -3.27 -0.44
CA ARG A 242 9.47 -3.05 -1.55
C ARG A 242 9.33 -1.65 -2.11
N LEU A 243 10.45 -1.01 -2.39
CA LEU A 243 10.50 0.31 -3.01
C LEU A 243 10.31 0.17 -4.52
N VAL A 244 9.31 0.83 -5.11
CA VAL A 244 9.09 0.79 -6.56
C VAL A 244 10.03 1.76 -7.25
N ILE A 245 10.72 1.28 -8.29
CA ILE A 245 11.58 2.09 -9.14
C ILE A 245 11.16 1.96 -10.60
N ARG A 246 11.46 2.99 -11.39
CA ARG A 246 11.26 2.99 -12.83
C ARG A 246 12.53 3.36 -13.56
N LYS A 247 12.68 2.87 -14.78
CA LYS A 247 13.78 3.28 -15.65
C LYS A 247 13.58 4.76 -15.98
N ALA A 248 14.57 5.59 -15.66
CA ALA A 248 14.52 7.01 -15.92
C ALA A 248 14.32 7.23 -17.43
N HIS A 249 13.44 8.15 -17.78
CA HIS A 249 13.31 8.56 -19.16
C HIS A 249 14.65 9.18 -19.55
N VAL A 250 15.35 8.55 -20.50
CA VAL A 250 16.47 9.22 -21.16
C VAL A 250 15.81 10.32 -21.94
N SER A 251 15.66 11.50 -21.31
CA SER A 251 15.47 12.72 -22.04
C SER A 251 16.67 12.76 -22.97
N MET A 252 16.44 12.35 -24.22
CA MET A 252 17.24 12.81 -25.32
C MET A 252 17.01 14.31 -25.31
N MET A 253 17.72 15.00 -24.41
CA MET A 253 18.21 16.33 -24.69
C MET A 253 18.97 16.10 -25.98
N THR A 254 18.23 16.25 -27.07
CA THR A 254 18.75 16.75 -28.32
C THR A 254 19.54 17.97 -27.88
N SER A 255 20.82 17.74 -27.62
CA SER A 255 21.86 18.75 -27.73
C SER A 255 21.79 19.12 -29.20
N VAL A 256 20.79 19.94 -29.53
CA VAL A 256 20.82 20.78 -30.69
C VAL A 256 22.00 21.66 -30.37
N LYS A 257 23.18 21.21 -30.82
CA LYS A 257 24.33 22.07 -30.97
C LYS A 257 23.79 23.21 -31.82
N HIS A 258 23.43 24.29 -31.15
CA HIS A 258 23.08 25.54 -31.77
C HIS A 258 24.38 25.97 -32.45
N VAL A 259 24.58 25.50 -33.68
CA VAL A 259 25.56 26.09 -34.59
C VAL A 259 25.07 27.51 -34.72
N ALA A 260 25.83 28.43 -34.14
CA ALA A 260 25.60 29.86 -34.21
C ALA A 260 25.62 30.26 -35.69
N SER A 261 24.44 30.28 -36.32
CA SER A 261 24.26 30.96 -37.60
C SER A 261 24.10 32.43 -37.28
N GLY A 262 25.02 33.21 -37.85
CA GLY A 262 25.23 34.61 -37.57
C GLY A 262 24.00 35.51 -37.70
N ALA A 263 24.11 36.61 -36.97
CA ALA A 263 23.26 37.78 -36.92
C ALA A 263 22.64 38.20 -38.26
N ILE A 264 21.31 38.35 -38.27
CA ILE A 264 20.65 39.43 -39.01
C ILE A 264 19.69 40.13 -38.06
N SER A 265 20.00 41.40 -37.84
CA SER A 265 19.28 42.39 -37.04
C SER A 265 18.02 42.88 -37.77
N THR A 266 17.02 43.36 -37.01
CA THR A 266 15.99 44.41 -37.30
C THR A 266 14.62 44.07 -36.65
N PRO A 267 13.65 45.01 -36.54
CA PRO A 267 13.56 45.86 -35.37
C PRO A 267 12.20 45.79 -34.64
N ARG A 268 12.30 46.15 -33.36
CA ARG A 268 11.29 46.67 -32.42
C ARG A 268 10.12 47.42 -33.07
N MET A 269 8.90 46.91 -32.88
CA MET A 269 7.66 47.71 -32.85
C MET A 269 6.82 47.27 -31.65
N ALA A 270 6.45 48.26 -30.85
CA ALA A 270 5.66 48.15 -29.63
C ALA A 270 4.17 48.07 -29.97
N GLY A 271 3.42 47.34 -29.14
CA GLY A 271 1.96 47.42 -29.08
C GLY A 271 1.42 46.64 -27.89
N PRO A 272 0.66 47.27 -26.96
CA PRO A 272 0.00 46.58 -25.87
C PRO A 272 -1.36 46.08 -26.35
N MET A 273 -1.64 44.78 -26.20
CA MET A 273 -2.99 44.24 -26.36
C MET A 273 -3.45 43.69 -25.02
N GLN A 274 -4.29 44.48 -24.34
CA GLN A 274 -5.12 43.99 -23.27
C GLN A 274 -6.15 43.02 -23.85
N VAL A 275 -6.29 41.84 -23.26
CA VAL A 275 -7.48 41.00 -23.45
C VAL A 275 -7.99 40.63 -22.07
N THR A 276 -9.01 41.38 -21.65
CA THR A 276 -9.93 41.04 -20.58
C THR A 276 -10.83 39.91 -21.10
N ALA A 277 -10.84 38.76 -20.43
CA ALA A 277 -11.87 37.74 -20.65
C ALA A 277 -12.51 37.39 -19.31
N VAL A 278 -13.74 37.89 -19.16
CA VAL A 278 -14.74 37.56 -18.16
C VAL A 278 -15.43 36.26 -18.60
N LEU A 279 -15.53 35.28 -17.71
CA LEU A 279 -16.48 34.15 -17.70
C LEU A 279 -16.46 33.64 -16.25
N GLY A 280 -17.49 33.79 -15.41
CA GLY A 280 -18.90 33.56 -15.69
C GLY A 280 -19.25 32.12 -15.30
N LEU A 281 -19.24 31.79 -14.01
CA LEU A 281 -19.76 30.52 -13.50
C LEU A 281 -20.90 30.80 -12.52
N GLN A 282 -22.09 30.56 -13.03
CA GLN A 282 -23.38 30.54 -12.36
C GLN A 282 -23.98 29.16 -12.61
N LEU A 283 -24.87 28.73 -11.70
CA LEU A 283 -25.79 27.59 -11.73
C LEU A 283 -25.32 26.38 -10.90
N GLU A 284 -25.89 26.22 -9.70
CA GLU A 284 -27.12 25.44 -9.39
C GLU A 284 -26.74 23.98 -9.16
N GLY A 285 -26.91 23.41 -7.97
CA GLY A 285 -28.20 23.24 -7.31
C GLY A 285 -28.61 21.78 -7.47
N PHE A 286 -28.34 20.94 -6.48
CA PHE A 286 -28.93 19.61 -6.39
C PHE A 286 -29.48 19.38 -4.99
N ARG A 287 -30.76 18.98 -4.99
CA ARG A 287 -31.62 18.64 -3.87
C ARG A 287 -31.19 17.35 -3.20
#